data_AF-S5VPK3-F1
#
_entry.id   AF-S5VPK3-F1
#
_cell.length_a   1.000
_cell.length_b   1.000
_cell.length_c   1.000
_cell.angle_alpha   90.00
_cell.angle_beta   90.00
_cell.angle_gamma   90.00
#
_symmetry.space_group_name_H-M   'P 1'
#
loop_
_entity.id
_entity.type
_entity.pdbx_description
1 polymer ?
#
loop_
_entity_poly.entity_id
_entity_poly.type
_entity_poly.pdbx_seq_one_letter_code
_entity_poly.pdbx_strand_id
1 'polypeptide(L)'
;SAEVWKDLWPIERRRQREFFCFGMDILLKLDLPGTRRFFDAFFDLEPRYWHGFLSSRLFLPELILFGLALFGNASNPSRIEIMTKGTLPLLNMIGNLVQDKE
;
A
#
# COMPACT_ATOMS: atom_id res chain seq x y z
N SER A 1 -17.91 24.26 10.35
CA SER A 1 -16.52 24.20 9.82
C SER A 1 -15.93 22.79 9.79
N ALA A 2 -16.15 21.93 10.80
CA ALA A 2 -15.62 20.56 10.80
C ALA A 2 -16.33 19.58 9.86
N GLU A 3 -17.63 19.73 9.60
CA GLU A 3 -18.39 18.86 8.68
C GLU A 3 -17.91 18.95 7.23
N VAL A 4 -17.61 20.15 6.73
CA VAL A 4 -17.10 20.37 5.37
C VAL A 4 -15.81 19.57 5.12
N TRP A 5 -14.99 19.38 6.16
CA TRP A 5 -13.77 18.58 6.07
C TRP A 5 -14.07 17.08 5.94
N LYS A 6 -15.12 16.59 6.63
CA LYS A 6 -15.57 15.20 6.51
C LYS A 6 -16.11 14.90 5.12
N ASP A 7 -16.77 15.87 4.48
CA ASP A 7 -17.26 15.75 3.10
C ASP A 7 -16.13 15.81 2.06
N LEU A 8 -15.14 16.68 2.25
CA LEU A 8 -13.98 16.80 1.35
C LEU A 8 -13.02 15.60 1.45
N TRP A 9 -12.88 15.04 2.65
CA TRP A 9 -12.03 13.88 2.94
C TRP A 9 -12.82 12.74 3.58
N PRO A 10 -13.58 11.99 2.75
CA PRO A 10 -14.29 10.81 3.20
C PRO A 10 -13.34 9.81 3.86
N ILE A 11 -13.87 9.04 4.81
CA ILE A 11 -13.11 8.02 5.53
C ILE A 11 -12.43 7.04 4.57
N GLU A 12 -13.10 6.63 3.49
CA GLU A 12 -12.54 5.74 2.47
C GLU A 12 -11.29 6.33 1.82
N ARG A 13 -11.30 7.63 1.49
CA ARG A 13 -10.17 8.34 0.88
C ARG A 13 -9.00 8.46 1.84
N ARG A 14 -9.26 8.68 3.14
CA ARG A 14 -8.21 8.71 4.17
C ARG A 14 -7.54 7.35 4.33
N ARG A 15 -8.33 6.28 4.44
CA ARG A 15 -7.80 4.91 4.54
C ARG A 15 -7.02 4.48 3.29
N GLN A 16 -7.51 4.86 2.11
CA GLN A 16 -6.81 4.65 0.85
C GLN A 16 -5.43 5.33 0.88
N ARG A 17 -5.38 6.59 1.30
CA ARG A 17 -4.14 7.35 1.46
C ARG A 17 -3.18 6.66 2.43
N GLU A 18 -3.65 6.16 3.57
CA GLU A 18 -2.79 5.46 4.53
C GLU A 18 -2.12 4.21 3.93
N PHE A 19 -2.83 3.45 3.10
CA PHE A 19 -2.24 2.33 2.37
C PHE A 19 -1.17 2.78 1.36
N PHE A 20 -1.40 3.88 0.65
CA PHE A 20 -0.40 4.45 -0.25
C PHE A 20 0.85 4.92 0.51
N CYS A 21 0.68 5.60 1.65
CA CYS A 21 1.78 5.99 2.52
C CYS A 21 2.59 4.75 2.98
N PHE A 22 1.91 3.71 3.42
CA PHE A 22 2.53 2.42 3.78
C PHE A 22 3.39 1.86 2.64
N GLY A 23 2.86 1.80 1.42
CA GLY A 23 3.60 1.31 0.26
C GLY A 23 4.85 2.15 -0.04
N MET A 24 4.72 3.48 0.02
CA MET A 24 5.83 4.41 -0.20
C MET A 24 6.92 4.28 0.88
N ASP A 25 6.55 4.08 2.14
CA ASP A 25 7.49 3.87 3.24
C ASP A 25 8.31 2.59 3.06
N ILE A 26 7.72 1.53 2.48
CA ILE A 26 8.46 0.32 2.10
C ILE A 26 9.43 0.64 0.98
N LEU A 27 8.96 1.30 -0.09
CA LEU A 27 9.80 1.64 -1.24
C LEU A 27 11.02 2.47 -0.84
N LEU A 28 10.87 3.43 0.08
CA LEU A 28 11.97 4.25 0.59
C LEU A 28 13.02 3.46 1.38
N LYS A 29 12.67 2.28 1.89
CA LYS A 29 13.59 1.39 2.62
C LYS A 29 14.26 0.35 1.73
N LEU A 30 13.81 0.19 0.49
CA LEU A 30 14.41 -0.75 -0.45
C LEU A 30 15.71 -0.18 -1.04
N ASP A 31 16.72 -1.04 -1.18
CA ASP A 31 17.94 -0.72 -1.92
C ASP A 31 17.71 -0.94 -3.42
N LEU A 32 18.67 -0.56 -4.27
CA LEU A 32 18.49 -0.66 -5.73
C LEU A 32 18.13 -2.10 -6.20
N PRO A 33 18.80 -3.17 -5.72
CA PRO A 33 18.38 -4.54 -6.03
C PRO A 33 16.98 -4.91 -5.53
N GLY A 34 16.64 -4.55 -4.28
CA GLY A 34 15.32 -4.81 -3.71
C GLY A 34 14.20 -4.11 -4.46
N THR A 35 14.42 -2.84 -4.82
CA THR A 35 13.48 -2.03 -5.61
C THR A 35 13.24 -2.63 -7.00
N ARG A 36 14.30 -3.10 -7.68
CA ARG A 36 14.12 -3.80 -8.98
C ARG A 36 13.26 -5.04 -8.83
N ARG A 37 13.60 -5.94 -7.90
CA ARG A 37 12.81 -7.16 -7.67
C ARG A 37 11.36 -6.88 -7.28
N PHE A 38 11.14 -5.82 -6.49
CA PHE A 38 9.80 -5.37 -6.13
C PHE A 38 9.02 -4.96 -7.37
N PHE A 39 9.59 -4.09 -8.22
CA PHE A 39 8.91 -3.62 -9.42
C PHE A 39 8.76 -4.70 -10.49
N ASP A 40 9.70 -5.65 -10.59
CA ASP A 40 9.56 -6.83 -11.44
C ASP A 40 8.30 -7.62 -11.05
N ALA A 41 8.13 -7.94 -9.75
CA ALA A 41 6.94 -8.64 -9.26
C ALA A 41 5.66 -7.80 -9.39
N PHE A 42 5.76 -6.47 -9.24
CA PHE A 42 4.65 -5.53 -9.34
C PHE A 42 4.09 -5.41 -10.75
N PHE A 43 4.95 -5.28 -11.76
CA PHE A 43 4.54 -5.14 -13.15
C PHE A 43 4.18 -6.48 -13.81
N ASP A 44 4.58 -7.60 -13.21
CA ASP A 44 4.17 -8.95 -13.61
C ASP A 44 2.73 -9.30 -13.16
N LEU A 45 2.13 -8.51 -12.27
CA LEU A 45 0.71 -8.65 -11.94
C LEU A 45 -0.20 -8.28 -13.11
N GLU A 46 -1.44 -8.77 -13.08
CA GLU A 46 -2.44 -8.46 -14.10
C GLU A 46 -2.62 -6.92 -14.25
N PRO A 47 -2.66 -6.38 -15.48
CA PRO A 47 -2.65 -4.94 -15.73
C PRO A 47 -3.65 -4.10 -14.94
N ARG A 48 -4.83 -4.66 -14.67
CA ARG A 48 -5.85 -3.98 -13.85
C ARG A 48 -5.34 -3.57 -12.46
N TYR A 49 -4.46 -4.36 -11.85
CA TYR A 49 -3.98 -4.16 -10.49
C TYR A 49 -2.96 -3.03 -10.43
N TRP A 50 -1.89 -3.11 -11.23
CA TRP A 50 -0.86 -2.08 -11.19
C TRP A 50 -1.33 -0.76 -11.82
N HIS A 51 -2.16 -0.79 -12.86
CA HIS A 51 -2.82 0.43 -13.38
C HIS A 51 -3.69 1.09 -12.32
N GLY A 52 -4.51 0.31 -11.61
CA GLY A 52 -5.38 0.81 -10.56
C GLY A 52 -4.59 1.43 -9.41
N PHE A 53 -3.51 0.77 -8.99
CA PHE A 53 -2.64 1.27 -7.92
C PHE A 53 -1.97 2.59 -8.33
N LEU A 54 -1.30 2.64 -9.49
CA LEU A 54 -0.60 3.85 -9.94
C LEU A 54 -1.52 5.04 -10.23
N SER A 55 -2.78 4.77 -10.57
CA SER A 55 -3.79 5.82 -10.82
C SER A 55 -4.58 6.23 -9.56
N SER A 56 -4.26 5.66 -8.39
CA SER A 56 -5.02 5.87 -7.14
C SER A 56 -6.52 5.59 -7.27
N ARG A 57 -6.89 4.62 -8.12
CA ARG A 57 -8.29 4.23 -8.37
C ARG A 57 -8.75 3.01 -7.57
N LEU A 58 -7.84 2.31 -6.92
CA LEU A 58 -8.17 1.15 -6.08
C LEU A 58 -8.64 1.58 -4.70
N PHE A 59 -9.79 1.08 -4.27
CA PHE A 59 -10.29 1.26 -2.90
C PHE A 59 -9.58 0.31 -1.93
N LEU A 60 -9.73 0.54 -0.62
CA LEU A 60 -9.01 -0.22 0.42
C LEU A 60 -9.09 -1.76 0.27
N PRO A 61 -10.25 -2.39 -0.02
CA PRO A 61 -10.30 -3.83 -0.23
C PRO A 61 -9.48 -4.30 -1.43
N GLU A 62 -9.51 -3.53 -2.53
CA GLU A 62 -8.76 -3.82 -3.74
C GLU A 62 -7.25 -3.60 -3.52
N LEU A 63 -6.88 -2.62 -2.70
CA LEU A 63 -5.50 -2.38 -2.27
C LEU A 63 -4.97 -3.53 -1.40
N ILE A 64 -5.79 -4.09 -0.50
CA ILE A 64 -5.42 -5.28 0.29
C ILE A 64 -5.22 -6.48 -0.64
N LEU A 65 -6.15 -6.72 -1.56
CA LEU A 65 -6.03 -7.80 -2.55
C LEU A 65 -4.80 -7.62 -3.43
N PHE A 66 -4.53 -6.39 -3.87
CA PHE A 66 -3.33 -6.03 -4.60
C PHE A 66 -2.06 -6.34 -3.79
N GLY A 67 -2.00 -5.95 -2.51
CA GLY A 67 -0.86 -6.23 -1.64
C GLY A 67 -0.63 -7.72 -1.42
N LEU A 68 -1.69 -8.51 -1.27
CA LEU A 68 -1.62 -9.98 -1.17
C LEU A 68 -1.15 -10.61 -2.49
N ALA A 69 -1.66 -10.16 -3.63
CA ALA A 69 -1.25 -10.63 -4.94
C ALA A 69 0.23 -10.31 -5.21
N LEU A 70 0.66 -9.09 -4.90
CA LEU A 70 2.06 -8.68 -4.99
C LEU A 70 2.96 -9.53 -4.11
N PHE A 71 2.57 -9.77 -2.86
CA PHE A 71 3.34 -10.62 -1.95
C PHE A 71 3.41 -12.08 -2.45
N GLY A 72 2.30 -12.59 -2.99
CA GLY A 72 2.23 -13.92 -3.61
C GLY A 72 3.11 -14.03 -4.86
N ASN A 73 3.20 -12.99 -5.68
CA ASN A 73 4.03 -12.99 -6.89
C ASN A 73 5.50 -12.66 -6.62
N ALA A 74 5.80 -12.02 -5.49
CA ALA A 74 7.15 -11.62 -5.13
C ALA A 74 8.06 -12.83 -4.89
N SER A 75 9.32 -12.71 -5.30
CA SER A 75 10.39 -13.68 -5.02
C SER A 75 10.61 -13.85 -3.50
N ASN A 76 11.10 -15.01 -3.07
CA ASN A 76 11.36 -15.27 -1.64
C ASN A 76 12.26 -14.20 -0.96
N PRO A 77 13.35 -13.70 -1.59
CA PRO A 77 14.12 -12.57 -1.05
C PRO A 77 13.27 -11.30 -0.88
N SER A 78 12.45 -10.97 -1.88
CA SER A 78 11.56 -9.81 -1.84
C SER A 78 10.51 -9.93 -0.74
N ARG A 79 9.94 -11.12 -0.51
CA ARG A 79 8.98 -11.34 0.58
C ARG A 79 9.62 -11.07 1.95
N ILE A 80 10.84 -11.56 2.17
CA ILE A 80 11.58 -11.30 3.42
C ILE A 80 11.86 -9.80 3.58
N GLU A 81 12.28 -9.12 2.50
CA GLU A 81 12.50 -7.66 2.53
C GLU A 81 11.22 -6.88 2.82
N ILE A 82 10.11 -7.23 2.18
CA ILE A 82 8.80 -6.62 2.44
C ILE A 82 8.36 -6.86 3.88
N MET A 83 8.54 -8.07 4.43
CA MET A 83 8.18 -8.36 5.82
C MET A 83 9.04 -7.58 6.81
N THR A 84 10.36 -7.61 6.64
CA THR A 84 11.30 -6.94 7.55
C THR A 84 11.16 -5.41 7.51
N LYS A 85 11.01 -4.82 6.33
CA LYS A 85 10.90 -3.35 6.17
C LYS A 85 9.48 -2.82 6.35
N GLY A 86 8.49 -3.68 6.09
CA GLY A 86 7.07 -3.36 6.13
C GLY A 86 6.39 -3.51 7.48
N THR A 87 6.98 -4.23 8.45
CA THR A 87 6.33 -4.44 9.76
C THR A 87 6.02 -3.12 10.49
N LEU A 88 7.00 -2.21 10.59
CA LEU A 88 6.78 -0.91 11.27
C LEU A 88 5.78 0.00 10.50
N PRO A 89 5.93 0.23 9.18
CA PRO A 89 4.93 0.96 8.40
C PRO A 89 3.53 0.36 8.47
N LEU A 90 3.42 -0.97 8.52
CA LEU A 90 2.14 -1.67 8.63
C LEU A 90 1.45 -1.37 9.96
N LEU A 91 2.20 -1.42 11.07
CA LEU A 91 1.68 -1.05 12.38
C LEU A 91 1.20 0.40 12.43
N ASN A 92 1.97 1.33 11.83
CA ASN A 92 1.57 2.73 11.72
C ASN A 92 0.28 2.89 10.92
N MET A 93 0.17 2.23 9.76
CA MET A 93 -1.03 2.24 8.94
C MET A 93 -2.24 1.72 9.74
N ILE A 94 -2.11 0.58 10.42
CA ILE A 94 -3.20 0.02 11.24
C ILE A 94 -3.61 0.98 12.35
N GLY A 95 -2.65 1.62 13.03
CA GLY A 95 -2.92 2.64 14.04
C GLY A 95 -3.75 3.80 13.48
N ASN A 96 -3.35 4.33 12.32
CA ASN A 96 -4.05 5.42 11.65
C ASN A 96 -5.47 5.00 11.21
N LEU A 97 -5.63 3.78 10.68
CA LEU A 97 -6.94 3.24 10.27
C LEU A 97 -7.91 3.08 11.46
N VAL A 98 -7.40 2.79 12.65
CA VAL A 98 -8.19 2.70 13.88
C VAL A 98 -8.58 4.09 14.37
N GLN A 99 -7.65 5.05 14.37
CA GLN A 99 -7.91 6.43 14.76
C GLN A 99 -8.93 7.12 13.84
N ASP A 100 -8.91 6.79 12.55
CA ASP A 100 -9.83 7.31 11.55
C ASP A 100 -11.29 6.80 11.72
N LYS A 101 -11.59 5.93 12.70
CA LYS A 101 -12.97 5.53 13.04
C LYS A 101 -13.75 6.56 13.87
N GLU A 102 -13.07 7.57 14.42
CA GLU A 102 -13.67 8.68 15.20
C GLU A 102 -13.92 9.94 14.36
#